data_AF-A0A2S6AKR7-F1
#
_entry.id   AF-A0A2S6AKR7-F1
#
_cell.length_a   1.000
_cell.length_b   1.000
_cell.length_c   1.000
_cell.angle_alpha   90.00
_cell.angle_beta   90.00
_cell.angle_gamma   90.00
#
_symmetry.space_group_name_H-M   'P 1'
#
loop_
_entity.id
_entity.type
_entity.pdbx_description
1 polymer ?
#
loop_
_entity_poly.entity_id
_entity_poly.type
_entity_poly.pdbx_seq_one_letter_code
_entity_poly.pdbx_strand_id
1 'polypeptide(L)' 'MVVEQQEGSGYLGNFTALTDAGTRLDPVFTGGQYLSIQGQLVKGEVRRGDLEFSVPAGQRVTKVLVDQAYNVVAEWDL' A
#
# COMPACT_ATOMS: atom_id res chain seq x y z
N MET A 1 4.39 -1.66 20.79
CA MET A 1 3.61 -0.73 19.96
C MET A 1 2.17 -1.23 19.96
N VAL A 2 1.22 -0.46 20.50
CA VAL A 2 -0.20 -0.80 20.38
C VAL A 2 -0.64 -0.27 19.02
N VAL A 3 -1.04 -1.17 18.12
CA VAL A 3 -1.65 -0.79 16.85
C VAL A 3 -3.12 -0.51 17.15
N GLU A 4 -3.52 0.75 17.17
CA GLU A 4 -4.95 1.09 17.17
C GLU A 4 -5.53 0.65 15.83
N GLN A 5 -6.53 -0.23 15.88
CA GLN A 5 -7.24 -0.69 14.70
C GLN A 5 -8.33 0.32 14.37
N GLN A 6 -8.34 0.82 13.13
CA GLN A 6 -9.47 1.60 12.64
C GLN A 6 -10.66 0.68 12.34
N GLU A 7 -11.85 1.07 12.80
CA GLU A 7 -13.13 0.46 12.45
C GLU A 7 -13.97 1.43 11.62
N GLY A 8 -14.83 0.89 10.74
CA GLY A 8 -15.73 1.67 9.90
C GLY A 8 -15.47 1.51 8.40
N SER A 9 -16.23 2.26 7.61
CA SER A 9 -16.06 2.30 6.15
C SER A 9 -14.86 3.18 5.80
N GLY A 10 -13.83 2.57 5.24
CA GLY A 10 -12.57 3.24 4.95
C GLY A 10 -12.10 3.05 3.52
N TYR A 11 -11.38 4.06 3.05
CA TYR A 11 -10.40 3.90 1.99
C TYR A 11 -9.03 4.05 2.62
N LEU A 12 -8.23 2.98 2.64
CA LEU A 12 -6.91 3.03 3.29
C LEU A 12 -5.91 3.89 2.50
N GLY A 13 -6.22 4.28 1.26
CA GLY A 13 -5.35 5.05 0.39
C GLY A 13 -4.80 4.21 -0.77
N ASN A 14 -4.09 4.86 -1.69
CA ASN A 14 -3.36 4.18 -2.76
C ASN A 14 -1.98 3.79 -2.23
N PHE A 15 -1.66 2.50 -2.26
CA PHE A 15 -0.28 2.08 -2.06
C PHE A 15 0.53 2.39 -3.32
N THR A 16 1.72 2.96 -3.16
CA THR A 16 2.67 3.18 -4.25
C THR A 16 4.08 2.75 -3.82
N ALA A 17 4.89 2.30 -4.76
CA ALA A 17 6.30 2.00 -4.53
C ALA A 17 7.17 3.12 -5.10
N LEU A 18 8.21 3.53 -4.37
CA LEU A 18 9.21 4.51 -4.83
C LEU A 18 10.52 3.78 -5.14
N THR A 19 11.09 4.03 -6.31
CA THR A 19 12.40 3.48 -6.68
C THR A 19 13.57 4.39 -6.30
N ASP A 20 14.78 3.84 -6.31
CA ASP A 20 16.04 4.58 -6.18
C ASP A 20 16.24 5.68 -7.24
N ALA A 21 15.62 5.52 -8.41
CA ALA A 21 15.58 6.53 -9.46
C ALA A 21 14.50 7.62 -9.25
N GLY A 22 13.71 7.54 -8.18
CA GLY A 22 12.61 8.46 -7.89
C GLY A 22 11.31 8.17 -8.66
N THR A 23 11.20 7.00 -9.30
CA THR A 23 9.98 6.59 -10.02
C THR A 23 8.91 6.14 -9.03
N ARG A 24 7.68 6.63 -9.16
CA ARG A 24 6.51 6.09 -8.45
C ARG A 24 5.85 5.01 -9.30
N LEU A 25 5.56 3.87 -8.68
CA LEU A 25 4.93 2.71 -9.31
C LEU A 25 3.60 2.42 -8.63
N ASP A 26 2.55 2.27 -9.44
CA ASP A 26 1.26 1.76 -8.98
C ASP A 26 1.29 0.23 -8.90
N PRO A 27 0.55 -0.37 -7.96
CA PRO A 27 0.47 -1.81 -7.85
C PRO A 27 -0.24 -2.39 -9.06
N VAL A 28 0.29 -3.51 -9.57
CA VAL A 28 -0.31 -4.24 -10.67
C VAL A 28 -1.21 -5.36 -10.14
N PHE A 29 -2.40 -5.49 -10.75
CA PHE A 29 -3.36 -6.53 -10.42
C PHE A 29 -3.12 -7.74 -11.33
N THR A 30 -2.31 -8.68 -10.86
CA THR A 30 -1.92 -9.89 -11.62
C THR A 30 -2.76 -11.12 -11.26
N GLY A 31 -3.66 -11.01 -10.29
CA GLY A 31 -4.45 -12.11 -9.75
C GLY A 31 -3.71 -12.85 -8.63
N GLY A 32 -4.38 -13.07 -7.49
CA GLY A 32 -3.76 -13.57 -6.24
C GLY A 32 -4.53 -13.10 -5.01
N GLN A 33 -3.95 -13.23 -3.81
CA GLN A 33 -4.49 -12.61 -2.59
C GLN A 33 -4.19 -11.11 -2.58
N TYR A 34 -4.84 -10.37 -3.47
CA TYR A 34 -4.73 -8.91 -3.51
C TYR A 34 -5.29 -8.31 -2.23
N LEU A 35 -4.54 -7.40 -1.61
CA LEU A 35 -5.00 -6.65 -0.45
C LEU A 35 -6.13 -5.70 -0.85
N SER A 36 -7.38 -6.01 -0.47
CA SER A 36 -8.48 -5.06 -0.65
C SER A 36 -8.38 -3.90 0.34
N ILE A 37 -7.99 -2.74 -0.19
CA ILE A 37 -7.82 -1.45 0.50
C ILE A 37 -9.13 -0.67 0.68
N GLN A 38 -10.23 -1.21 0.19
CA GLN A 38 -11.56 -0.59 0.26
C GLN A 38 -12.54 -1.44 1.08
N GLY A 39 -13.46 -0.76 1.76
CA GLY A 39 -14.65 -1.38 2.34
C GLY A 39 -14.74 -1.23 3.86
N GLN A 40 -15.69 -1.96 4.44
CA GLN A 40 -15.94 -1.91 5.88
C GLN A 40 -14.94 -2.79 6.63
N LEU A 41 -14.21 -2.22 7.58
CA LEU A 41 -13.44 -2.97 8.58
C LEU A 41 -14.25 -3.07 9.87
N VAL A 42 -14.46 -4.28 10.37
CA VAL A 42 -15.07 -4.48 11.70
C VAL A 42 -14.01 -4.54 12.79
N LYS A 43 -14.39 -4.22 14.02
CA LYS A 43 -13.48 -4.26 15.18
C LYS A 43 -12.78 -5.61 15.30
N GLY A 44 -11.45 -5.61 15.38
CA GLY A 44 -10.66 -6.84 15.47
C GLY A 44 -10.24 -7.41 14.12
N GLU A 45 -10.82 -6.96 13.01
CA GLU A 45 -10.48 -7.44 11.67
C GLU A 45 -9.08 -6.97 11.27
N VAL A 46 -8.28 -7.89 10.72
CA VAL A 46 -7.01 -7.56 10.09
C VAL A 46 -6.99 -8.16 8.70
N ARG A 47 -6.93 -7.30 7.68
CA ARG A 47 -6.70 -7.71 6.30
C ARG A 47 -5.23 -7.83 6.00
N ARG A 48 -4.86 -8.89 5.31
CA ARG A 48 -3.51 -9.15 4.81
C ARG A 48 -3.63 -9.62 3.37
N GLY A 49 -2.65 -9.25 2.58
CA GLY A 49 -2.57 -9.59 1.18
C GLY A 49 -1.27 -9.02 0.62
N ASP A 50 -1.02 -9.35 -0.63
CA ASP A 50 0.20 -8.97 -1.33
C ASP A 50 -0.07 -7.80 -2.26
N LEU A 51 0.99 -7.02 -2.50
CA LEU A 51 1.05 -5.96 -3.50
C LEU A 51 2.21 -6.29 -4.44
N GLU A 52 1.94 -6.26 -5.74
CA GLU A 52 2.94 -6.51 -6.77
C GLU A 52 3.21 -5.22 -7.54
N PHE A 53 4.47 -5.00 -7.93
CA PHE A 53 4.89 -3.81 -8.67
C PHE A 53 5.78 -4.19 -9.85
N SER A 54 5.49 -3.61 -11.02
CA SER A 54 6.34 -3.75 -12.21
C SER A 54 7.51 -2.78 -12.13
N VAL A 55 8.66 -3.26 -11.63
CA VAL A 55 9.86 -2.45 -11.45
C VAL A 55 10.65 -2.36 -12.78
N PRO A 56 10.97 -1.14 -13.28
CA PRO A 56 11.80 -0.98 -14.47
C PRO A 56 13.16 -1.66 -14.32
N ALA A 57 13.67 -2.25 -15.41
CA ALA A 57 14.97 -2.92 -15.41
C ALA A 57 16.09 -1.98 -14.93
N GLY A 58 16.89 -2.46 -13.97
CA GLY A 58 18.00 -1.70 -13.39
C GLY A 58 17.63 -0.76 -12.23
N GLN A 59 16.34 -0.63 -11.88
CA GLN A 59 15.90 0.11 -10.69
C GLN A 59 15.60 -0.82 -9.52
N ARG A 60 15.59 -0.26 -8.31
CA ARG A 60 15.22 -0.98 -7.08
C ARG A 60 14.17 -0.19 -6.31
N VAL A 61 13.19 -0.88 -5.74
CA VAL A 61 12.25 -0.26 -4.80
C VAL A 61 12.98 0.04 -3.50
N THR A 62 12.83 1.27 -3.00
CA THR A 62 13.45 1.76 -1.76
C THR A 62 12.41 2.11 -0.70
N LYS A 63 11.17 2.42 -1.11
CA LYS A 63 10.07 2.72 -0.18
C LYS A 63 8.73 2.19 -0.67
N VAL A 64 7.82 1.96 0.27
CA VAL A 64 6.38 1.84 0.05
C VAL A 64 5.70 3.04 0.71
N LEU A 65 4.75 3.66 0.01
CA LEU A 65 3.99 4.82 0.46
C LEU A 65 2.50 4.49 0.45
N VAL A 66 1.74 5.17 1.30
CA VAL A 66 0.27 5.23 1.21
C VAL A 66 -0.14 6.68 0.97
N ASP A 67 -0.73 6.93 -0.20
CA ASP A 67 -1.25 8.23 -0.61
C ASP A 67 -2.77 8.32 -0.36
N GLN A 68 -3.22 9.37 0.32
CA GLN A 68 -4.63 9.75 0.44
C GLN A 68 -4.83 11.15 -0.10
N ALA A 69 -5.56 11.28 -1.21
CA ALA A 69 -5.86 12.56 -1.86
C ALA A 69 -4.62 13.44 -2.08
N TYR A 70 -3.55 12.86 -2.65
CA TYR A 70 -2.26 13.50 -2.92
C TYR A 70 -1.39 13.82 -1.69
N ASN A 71 -1.74 13.32 -0.51
CA ASN A 71 -0.90 13.41 0.69
C ASN A 71 -0.36 12.02 1.07
N VAL A 72 0.94 11.90 1.31
CA VAL A 72 1.54 10.69 1.90
C VAL A 72 1.16 10.64 3.37
N VAL A 73 0.37 9.64 3.77
CA VAL A 73 -0.09 9.45 5.15
C VAL A 73 0.73 8.41 5.90
N ALA A 74 1.46 7.55 5.18
CA ALA A 74 2.40 6.61 5.75
C ALA A 74 3.49 6.26 4.74
N GLU A 75 4.70 5.97 5.25
CA GLU A 75 5.83 5.53 4.46
C GLU A 75 6.64 4.47 5.22
N TRP A 76 7.22 3.54 4.46
CA TRP A 76 8.09 2.49 4.97
C TRP A 76 9.30 2.37 4.06
N ASP A 77 10.50 2.41 4.65
CA ASP A 77 11.76 2.11 3.95
C ASP A 77 11.95 0.58 3.84
N LEU A 78 12.61 0.13 2.76
CA LEU A 78 12.89 -1.27 2.45
C LEU A 78 14.39 -1.59 2.42
#